data_AF-A0A662DR32-F1
#
_entry.id   AF-A0A662DR32-F1
#
_cell.length_a   1.000
_cell.length_b   1.000
_cell.length_c   1.000
_cell.angle_alpha   90.00
_cell.angle_beta   90.00
_cell.angle_gamma   90.00
#
_symmetry.space_group_name_H-M   'P 1'
#
loop_
_entity.id
_entity.type
_entity.pdbx_description
1 polymer ?
#
loop_
_entity_poly.entity_id
_entity_poly.type
_entity_poly.pdbx_seq_one_letter_code
_entity_poly.pdbx_strand_id
1 'polypeptide(L)'
;QAVEAGETGDRSVLVADHQTNGRGRLDRVWDAPPGVNLLVSIAFIPVPPVAVELTHRVGLATVAAIRALVPGAAVGLKWPNDVLLGDR
;
A
#
# COMPACT_ATOMS: atom_id res chain seq x y z
N GLN A 1 -11.88 1.00 -12.24
CA GLN A 1 -13.05 1.85 -11.97
C GLN A 1 -12.64 2.88 -10.93
N ALA A 2 -12.89 4.18 -11.13
CA ALA A 2 -12.70 5.15 -10.05
C ALA A 2 -13.88 5.01 -9.07
N VAL A 3 -13.60 5.05 -7.78
CA VAL A 3 -14.64 5.04 -6.74
C VAL A 3 -14.64 6.42 -6.09
N GLU A 4 -15.81 7.04 -5.97
CA GLU A 4 -15.92 8.38 -5.41
C GLU A 4 -15.95 8.37 -3.87
N ALA A 5 -15.56 9.50 -3.28
CA ALA A 5 -15.62 9.69 -1.83
C ALA A 5 -17.09 9.62 -1.36
N GLY A 6 -17.40 8.65 -0.51
CA GLY A 6 -18.77 8.40 -0.02
C GLY A 6 -19.44 7.15 -0.58
N GLU A 7 -18.86 6.51 -1.61
CA GLU A 7 -19.36 5.26 -2.18
C GLU A 7 -18.80 4.00 -1.50
N THR A 8 -17.84 4.17 -0.59
CA THR A 8 -17.16 3.05 0.11
C THR A 8 -17.40 3.09 1.61
N GLY A 9 -17.61 1.92 2.21
CA GLY A 9 -17.64 1.75 3.65
C GLY A 9 -16.24 1.63 4.27
N ASP A 10 -16.19 1.62 5.61
CA ASP A 10 -14.95 1.29 6.33
C ASP A 10 -14.42 -0.09 5.89
N ARG A 11 -13.11 -0.19 5.67
CA ARG A 11 -12.39 -1.37 5.19
C ARG A 11 -12.79 -1.86 3.79
N SER A 12 -13.45 -1.05 2.97
CA SER A 12 -13.60 -1.37 1.54
C SER A 12 -12.23 -1.48 0.87
N VAL A 13 -12.09 -2.46 -0.01
CA VAL A 13 -10.85 -2.76 -0.75
C VAL A 13 -11.11 -2.61 -2.23
N LEU A 14 -10.27 -1.83 -2.90
CA LEU A 14 -10.23 -1.70 -4.35
C LEU A 14 -8.93 -2.31 -4.87
N VAL A 15 -9.03 -3.13 -5.90
CA VAL A 15 -7.89 -3.76 -6.59
C VAL A 15 -7.90 -3.31 -8.05
N ALA A 16 -6.71 -3.12 -8.61
CA ALA A 16 -6.53 -2.83 -10.03
C ALA A 16 -5.43 -3.71 -10.64
N ASP A 17 -5.66 -4.23 -11.84
CA ASP A 17 -4.63 -4.98 -12.58
C ASP A 17 -3.55 -4.04 -13.19
N HIS A 18 -3.93 -2.78 -13.41
CA HIS A 18 -3.07 -1.75 -13.98
C HIS A 18 -3.53 -0.36 -13.55
N GLN A 19 -2.59 0.50 -13.15
CA GLN A 19 -2.84 1.90 -12.80
C GLN A 19 -2.07 2.81 -13.75
N THR A 20 -2.78 3.50 -14.64
CA THR A 20 -2.19 4.35 -15.69
C THR A 20 -1.74 5.72 -15.23
N ASN A 21 -2.19 6.16 -14.04
CA ASN A 21 -1.85 7.47 -13.47
C ASN A 21 -1.49 7.33 -11.99
N GLY A 22 -0.52 6.46 -11.71
CA GLY A 22 -0.12 6.13 -10.35
C GLY A 22 0.57 7.29 -9.64
N ARG A 23 0.21 7.51 -8.38
CA ARG A 23 0.75 8.58 -7.54
C ARG A 23 1.54 8.02 -6.37
N GLY A 24 2.80 8.41 -6.29
CA GLY A 24 3.64 8.27 -5.11
C GLY A 24 3.54 9.50 -4.20
N ARG A 25 4.32 9.50 -3.12
CA ARG A 25 4.48 10.67 -2.24
C ARG A 25 5.23 11.79 -2.97
N LEU A 26 4.98 13.03 -2.54
CA LEU A 26 5.67 14.23 -3.04
C LEU A 26 5.57 14.35 -4.57
N ASP A 27 4.37 14.08 -5.10
CA ASP A 27 4.02 14.15 -6.53
C ASP A 27 4.89 13.31 -7.47
N ARG A 28 5.57 12.29 -6.94
CA ARG A 28 6.29 11.32 -7.76
C ARG A 28 5.32 10.42 -8.50
N VAL A 29 5.69 10.06 -9.72
CA VAL A 29 4.97 9.03 -10.49
C VAL A 29 5.20 7.68 -9.83
N TRP A 30 4.12 6.91 -9.66
CA TRP A 30 4.19 5.49 -9.33
C TRP A 30 4.02 4.69 -10.61
N ASP A 31 5.13 4.17 -11.14
CA ASP A 31 5.12 3.30 -12.32
C ASP A 31 4.74 1.87 -11.93
N ALA A 32 3.75 1.31 -12.61
CA ALA A 32 3.23 -0.01 -12.31
C ALA A 32 2.78 -0.73 -13.58
N PRO A 33 3.67 -1.44 -14.28
CA PRO A 33 3.31 -2.19 -15.48
C PRO A 33 2.16 -3.18 -15.21
N PRO A 34 1.30 -3.47 -16.21
CA PRO A 34 0.22 -4.45 -16.06
C PRO A 34 0.74 -5.83 -15.62
N GLY A 35 0.08 -6.42 -14.63
CA GLY A 35 0.35 -7.80 -14.20
C GLY A 35 1.63 -8.04 -13.40
N VAL A 36 2.39 -6.99 -13.04
CA VAL A 36 3.63 -7.14 -12.25
C VAL A 36 3.51 -6.67 -10.80
N ASN A 37 2.47 -5.91 -10.47
CA ASN A 37 2.26 -5.32 -9.15
C ASN A 37 0.94 -5.77 -8.52
N LEU A 38 0.92 -5.89 -7.19
CA LEU A 38 -0.31 -5.92 -6.40
C LEU A 38 -0.75 -4.48 -6.10
N LEU A 39 -1.71 -3.95 -6.85
CA LEU A 39 -2.22 -2.58 -6.67
C LEU A 39 -3.52 -2.62 -5.88
N VAL A 40 -3.45 -2.15 -4.64
CA VAL A 40 -4.57 -2.21 -3.69
C VAL A 40 -4.72 -0.89 -2.96
N SER A 41 -5.97 -0.43 -2.83
CA SER A 41 -6.36 0.68 -1.96
C SER A 41 -7.36 0.18 -0.91
N ILE A 42 -7.18 0.61 0.35
CA ILE A 42 -8.04 0.24 1.47
C ILE A 42 -8.59 1.52 2.11
N ALA A 43 -9.91 1.63 2.22
CA ALA A 43 -10.56 2.74 2.91
C ALA A 43 -10.58 2.49 4.43
N PHE A 44 -10.15 3.47 5.23
CA PHE A 44 -10.27 3.45 6.69
C PHE A 44 -11.13 4.63 7.13
N ILE A 45 -12.30 4.34 7.72
CA ILE A 45 -13.30 5.34 8.08
C ILE A 45 -13.79 5.04 9.52
N PRO A 46 -13.54 5.91 10.50
CA PRO A 46 -12.86 7.21 10.39
C PRO A 46 -11.35 7.09 10.20
N VAL A 47 -10.74 8.13 9.63
CA VAL A 47 -9.28 8.28 9.59
C VAL A 47 -8.78 8.61 11.00
N PRO A 48 -7.71 7.97 11.50
CA PRO A 48 -7.12 8.32 12.79
C PRO A 48 -6.70 9.79 12.84
N PRO A 49 -6.71 10.44 14.02
CA PRO A 49 -6.29 11.84 14.17
C PRO A 49 -4.87 12.11 13.65
N VAL A 50 -4.01 11.08 13.72
CA VAL A 50 -2.65 11.11 13.19
C VAL A 50 -2.59 10.25 11.93
N ALA A 51 -2.76 10.87 10.76
CA ALA A 51 -2.88 10.15 9.48
C ALA A 51 -1.70 9.21 9.16
N VAL A 52 -0.48 9.59 9.57
CA VAL A 52 0.73 8.79 9.32
C VAL A 52 0.68 7.43 10.02
N GLU A 53 -0.12 7.29 11.08
CA GLU A 53 -0.30 6.03 11.79
C GLU A 53 -0.80 4.90 10.88
N LEU A 54 -1.69 5.20 9.93
CA LEU A 54 -2.15 4.21 8.95
C LEU A 54 -1.00 3.76 8.05
N THR A 55 -0.16 4.68 7.57
CA THR A 55 1.03 4.34 6.77
C THR A 55 1.95 3.38 7.52
N HIS A 56 2.17 3.64 8.82
CA HIS A 56 3.03 2.82 9.67
C HIS A 56 2.46 1.41 9.84
N ARG A 57 1.17 1.33 10.19
CA ARG A 57 0.46 0.05 10.41
C ARG A 57 0.43 -0.78 9.13
N VAL A 58 0.13 -0.17 7.98
CA VAL A 58 0.12 -0.85 6.68
C VAL A 58 1.52 -1.34 6.30
N GLY A 59 2.56 -0.52 6.47
CA GLY A 59 3.94 -0.94 6.21
C GLY A 59 4.36 -2.16 7.03
N LEU A 60 4.07 -2.16 8.33
CA LEU A 60 4.35 -3.30 9.21
C LEU A 60 3.52 -4.54 8.86
N ALA A 61 2.24 -4.38 8.53
CA ALA A 61 1.37 -5.47 8.11
C ALA A 61 1.89 -6.12 6.81
N THR A 62 2.34 -5.33 5.84
CA THR A 62 2.94 -5.82 4.59
C THR A 62 4.21 -6.62 4.86
N VAL A 63 5.12 -6.12 5.72
CA VAL A 63 6.33 -6.87 6.13
C VAL A 63 5.95 -8.20 6.78
N ALA A 64 4.98 -8.21 7.70
CA ALA A 64 4.53 -9.42 8.37
C ALA A 64 3.92 -10.43 7.39
N ALA A 65 3.08 -9.97 6.45
CA ALA A 65 2.48 -10.81 5.43
C ALA A 65 3.54 -11.43 4.51
N ILE A 66 4.52 -10.65 4.04
CA ILE A 66 5.60 -11.16 3.20
C ILE A 66 6.42 -12.22 3.95
N ARG A 67 6.78 -12.01 5.22
CA ARG A 67 7.54 -13.00 6.00
C ARG A 67 6.77 -14.30 6.22
N ALA A 68 5.44 -14.21 6.37
CA ALA A 68 4.59 -15.40 6.51
C ALA A 68 4.50 -16.20 5.20
N LEU A 69 4.39 -15.51 4.06
CA LEU A 69 4.28 -16.12 2.74
C LEU A 69 5.63 -16.58 2.16
N VAL A 70 6.72 -15.91 2.54
CA VAL A 70 8.08 -16.16 2.05
C VAL A 70 9.03 -16.26 3.26
N PRO A 71 9.07 -17.42 3.93
CA PRO A 71 9.96 -17.64 5.07
C PRO A 71 11.43 -17.39 4.70
N GLY A 72 12.16 -16.66 5.54
CA GLY A 72 13.57 -16.33 5.32
C GLY A 72 13.83 -15.11 4.43
N ALA A 73 12.79 -14.47 3.87
CA ALA A 73 12.96 -13.21 3.16
C ALA A 73 13.51 -12.12 4.08
N ALA A 74 14.61 -11.47 3.64
CA ALA A 74 15.22 -10.33 4.34
C ALA A 74 14.40 -9.04 4.13
N VAL A 75 13.11 -9.08 4.45
CA VAL A 75 12.19 -7.95 4.25
C VAL A 75 12.17 -7.03 5.47
N GLY A 76 12.17 -5.72 5.26
CA GLY A 76 12.17 -4.69 6.30
C GLY A 76 11.39 -3.44 5.90
N LEU A 77 11.14 -2.56 6.86
CA LEU A 77 10.51 -1.27 6.62
C LEU A 77 11.57 -0.17 6.64
N LYS A 78 11.78 0.49 5.50
CA LYS A 78 12.48 1.77 5.44
C LYS A 78 11.47 2.89 5.69
N TRP A 79 11.69 3.59 6.79
CA TRP A 79 10.83 4.69 7.19
C TRP A 79 10.79 5.80 6.11
N PRO A 80 9.60 6.36 5.78
CA PRO A 80 8.32 6.13 6.45
C PRO A 80 7.32 5.20 5.76
N ASN A 81 7.59 4.73 4.54
CA ASN A 81 6.56 4.09 3.71
C ASN A 81 7.09 3.05 2.72
N ASP A 82 8.36 2.68 2.79
CA ASP A 82 8.98 1.78 1.81
C ASP A 82 9.23 0.42 2.47
N VAL A 83 8.73 -0.65 1.86
CA VAL A 83 9.07 -2.03 2.25
C VAL A 83 10.19 -2.49 1.35
N LEU A 84 11.32 -2.87 1.95
CA LEU A 84 12.52 -3.29 1.22
C LEU A 84 12.76 -4.79 1.39
N LEU A 85 13.34 -5.41 0.37
CA LEU A 85 13.95 -6.74 0.41
C LEU A 85 15.47 -6.59 0.34
N GLY A 86 16.16 -6.86 1.45
CA GLY A 86 17.56 -6.46 1.62
C GLY A 86 17.67 -4.94 1.65
N ASP A 87 18.46 -4.37 0.74
CA ASP A 87 18.71 -2.93 0.63
C ASP A 87 17.87 -2.25 -0.48
N ARG A 88 16.86 -2.94 -1.02
CA ARG A 88 16.08 -2.49 -2.19
C ARG A 88 14.58 -2.51 -1.99
#